data_AF-A0A3D3DD63-F1
#
_entry.id   AF-A0A3D3DD63-F1
#
_cell.length_a   1.000
_cell.length_b   1.000
_cell.length_c   1.000
_cell.angle_alpha   90.00
_cell.angle_beta   90.00
_cell.angle_gamma   90.00
#
_symmetry.space_group_name_H-M   'P 1'
#
loop_
_entity.id
_entity.type
_entity.pdbx_description
1 polymer ?
#
loop_
_entity_poly.entity_id
_entity_poly.type
_entity_poly.pdbx_seq_one_letter_code
_entity_poly.pdbx_strand_id
1 'polypeptide(L)' 'MDIQEKAVVMGENEIGRTLVRIAHEIVEKNKGVSNLALIGIRTRGVFLAKRLAQEIF' A
#
# COMPACT_ATOMS: atom_id res chain seq x y z
N MET A 1 22.05 -8.00 -23.03
CA MET A 1 21.83 -8.70 -21.75
C MET A 1 20.36 -9.03 -21.72
N ASP A 2 20.00 -10.30 -21.95
CA ASP A 2 18.60 -10.72 -21.91
C ASP A 2 18.12 -10.59 -20.46
N ILE A 3 17.29 -9.60 -20.22
CA ILE A 3 16.58 -9.48 -18.96
C ILE A 3 15.47 -10.53 -19.03
N GLN A 4 15.74 -11.75 -18.56
CA GLN A 4 14.66 -12.70 -18.33
C GLN A 4 13.71 -12.08 -17.31
N GLU A 5 12.47 -11.87 -17.74
CA GLU A 5 11.42 -11.33 -16.90
C GLU A 5 11.19 -12.32 -15.75
N LYS A 6 11.52 -11.91 -14.51
CA LYS A 6 11.17 -12.70 -13.32
C LYS A 6 9.64 -12.74 -13.22
N ALA A 7 9.11 -13.86 -12.71
CA ALA A 7 7.68 -14.07 -12.55
C ALA A 7 6.99 -12.87 -11.87
N VAL A 8 5.83 -12.48 -12.38
CA VAL A 8 4.97 -11.46 -11.78
C VAL A 8 4.44 -12.00 -10.45
N VAL A 9 4.81 -11.34 -9.35
CA VAL A 9 4.44 -11.77 -7.99
C VAL A 9 3.07 -11.25 -7.57
N MET A 10 2.66 -10.09 -8.09
CA MET A 10 1.39 -9.46 -7.72
C MET A 10 0.86 -8.65 -8.90
N GLY A 11 -0.31 -9.04 -9.40
CA GLY A 11 -1.04 -8.34 -10.44
C GLY A 11 -1.79 -7.11 -9.92
N GLU A 12 -2.35 -6.33 -10.84
CA GLU A 12 -3.04 -5.07 -10.54
C GLU A 12 -4.18 -5.23 -9.51
N ASN A 13 -5.08 -6.19 -9.75
CA ASN A 13 -6.19 -6.48 -8.84
C ASN A 13 -5.72 -6.99 -7.47
N GLU A 14 -4.56 -7.64 -7.41
CA GLU A 14 -3.98 -8.13 -6.16
C GLU A 14 -3.38 -6.99 -5.34
N ILE A 15 -2.78 -5.99 -6.00
CA ILE A 15 -2.28 -4.78 -5.34
C ILE A 15 -3.44 -4.03 -4.68
N GLY A 16 -4.54 -3.81 -5.41
CA GLY A 16 -5.72 -3.11 -4.88
C GLY A 16 -6.28 -3.79 -3.64
N ARG A 17 -6.56 -5.09 -3.72
CA ARG A 17 -7.04 -5.88 -2.56
C ARG A 17 -6.06 -5.87 -1.39
N THR A 18 -4.76 -5.93 -1.69
CA THR A 18 -3.72 -5.87 -0.65
C THR A 18 -3.70 -4.53 0.06
N LEU A 19 -3.86 -3.42 -0.67
CA LEU A 19 -3.90 -2.08 -0.08
C LEU A 19 -5.10 -1.91 0.85
N VAL A 20 -6.30 -2.34 0.44
CA VAL A 20 -7.52 -2.33 1.28
C VAL A 20 -7.30 -3.13 2.57
N ARG A 21 -6.71 -4.33 2.46
CA ARG A 21 -6.41 -5.17 3.62
C ARG A 21 -5.44 -4.48 4.59
N ILE A 22 -4.36 -3.90 4.07
CA ILE A 22 -3.37 -3.18 4.90
C ILE A 22 -4.02 -1.97 5.57
N ALA A 23 -4.90 -1.25 4.87
CA ALA A 23 -5.62 -0.11 5.43
C ALA A 23 -6.45 -0.51 6.66
N HIS A 24 -7.29 -1.53 6.54
CA HIS A 24 -8.06 -2.05 7.67
C HIS A 24 -7.17 -2.50 8.83
N GLU A 25 -6.09 -3.24 8.56
CA GLU A 25 -5.14 -3.67 9.59
C GLU A 25 -4.47 -2.49 10.32
N ILE A 26 -4.17 -1.39 9.61
CA ILE A 26 -3.61 -0.18 10.22
C ILE A 26 -4.64 0.47 11.15
N VAL A 27 -5.88 0.66 10.69
CA VAL A 27 -6.93 1.31 11.49
C VAL A 27 -7.25 0.50 12.74
N GLU A 28 -7.37 -0.83 12.61
CA GLU A 28 -7.64 -1.73 13.74
C GLU A 28 -6.52 -1.69 14.77
N LYS A 29 -5.25 -1.79 14.33
CA LYS A 29 -4.08 -1.76 15.23
C LYS A 29 -3.94 -0.43 15.97
N ASN A 30 -4.27 0.68 15.33
CA ASN A 30 -4.17 2.01 15.92
C ASN A 30 -5.45 2.46 16.66
N LYS A 31 -6.50 1.63 16.66
CA LYS A 31 -7.81 1.91 17.27
C LYS A 31 -8.45 3.20 16.72
N GLY A 32 -8.29 3.41 15.41
CA GLY A 32 -8.75 4.61 14.71
C GLY A 32 -7.60 5.37 14.03
N VAL A 33 -7.93 6.55 13.53
CA VAL A 33 -7.08 7.34 12.63
C VAL A 33 -6.68 8.71 13.20
N SER A 34 -7.10 9.03 14.42
CA SER A 34 -6.98 10.38 15.01
C SER A 34 -5.54 10.87 15.20
N ASN A 35 -4.58 9.96 15.37
CA ASN A 35 -3.15 10.27 15.52
C ASN A 35 -2.29 9.41 14.59
N LEU A 36 -2.73 9.25 13.34
CA LEU A 36 -2.07 8.44 12.32
C LEU A 36 -1.48 9.33 11.23
N ALA A 37 -0.24 9.06 10.85
CA ALA A 37 0.41 9.68 9.70
C ALA A 37 1.04 8.60 8.80
N LEU A 38 0.99 8.82 7.49
CA LEU A 38 1.62 7.95 6.49
C LEU A 38 2.81 8.67 5.84
N ILE A 39 3.95 7.99 5.79
CA ILE A 39 5.18 8.51 5.17
C ILE A 39 5.60 7.56 4.05
N GLY A 40 5.53 8.02 2.81
CA GLY A 40 6.00 7.28 1.65
C GLY A 40 7.52 7.42 1.47
N ILE A 41 8.26 6.32 1.62
CA ILE A 41 9.73 6.30 1.43
C ILE A 41 10.05 5.86 -0.01
N ARG A 42 10.99 6.55 -0.67
CA ARG A 42 11.37 6.36 -2.09
C ARG A 42 10.31 6.81 -3.09
N THR A 43 10.70 6.91 -4.37
CA THR A 43 9.92 7.50 -5.47
C THR A 43 8.54 6.86 -5.65
N ARG A 44 8.42 5.52 -5.54
CA ARG A 44 7.14 4.81 -5.62
C ARG A 44 6.38 4.72 -4.29
N GLY A 45 7.07 4.90 -3.16
CA GLY A 45 6.45 4.87 -1.84
C GLY A 45 5.48 6.02 -1.62
N VAL A 46 5.73 7.19 -2.24
CA VAL A 46 4.81 8.33 -2.20
C VAL A 46 3.45 7.98 -2.82
N PHE A 47 3.44 7.29 -3.96
CA PHE A 47 2.20 6.87 -4.62
C PHE A 47 1.47 5.79 -3.81
N LEU A 48 2.20 4.85 -3.23
CA LEU A 48 1.61 3.84 -2.35
C LEU A 48 1.03 4.46 -1.08
N ALA A 49 1.73 5.39 -0.44
CA ALA A 49 1.22 6.10 0.73
C ALA A 49 -0.05 6.90 0.41
N LYS A 50 -0.11 7.56 -0.76
CA LYS A 50 -1.32 8.26 -1.21
C LYS A 50 -2.48 7.29 -1.44
N ARG A 51 -2.26 6.15 -2.11
CA ARG A 51 -3.29 5.13 -2.31
C ARG A 51 -3.76 4.56 -0.99
N LEU A 52 -2.84 4.25 -0.08
CA LEU A 52 -3.17 3.73 1.24
C LEU A 52 -3.95 4.76 2.08
N ALA A 53 -3.64 6.05 1.95
CA ALA A 53 -4.40 7.12 2.58
C ALA A 53 -5.85 7.15 2.10
N GLN A 54 -6.10 6.95 0.79
CA GLN A 54 -7.46 6.92 0.23
C GLN A 54 -8.30 5.75 0.73
N GLU A 55 -7.66 4.66 1.16
CA GLU A 55 -8.35 3.50 1.74
C GLU A 55 -8.54 3.63 3.27
N ILE A 56 -7.81 4.53 3.93
CA ILE A 56 -7.82 4.71 5.39
C ILE A 56 -8.70 5.89 5.84
N PHE A 57 -8.62 7.02 5.13
CA PHE A 57 -9.27 8.29 5.46
C PHE A 57 -10.35 8.62 4.44
#